data_AF-A0A947CYK5-F1
#
_entry.id   AF-A0A947CYK5-F1
#
_cell.length_a   1.000
_cell.length_b   1.000
_cell.length_c   1.000
_cell.angle_alpha   90.00
_cell.angle_beta   90.00
_cell.angle_gamma   90.00
#
_symmetry.space_group_name_H-M   'P 1'
#
loop_
_entity.id
_entity.type
_entity.pdbx_description
1 polymer ?
#
loop_
_entity_poly.entity_id
_entity_poly.type
_entity_poly.pdbx_seq_one_letter_code
_entity_poly.pdbx_strand_id
1 'polypeptide(L)'
;YYGAPLSDEQRCLAMVPEGTELVFGDPRWPVMRYRNLHILPGVPSLFRKCFDSIKEQFATSRRLVARVYVGCDETELAAALSTTVESHPALKFGSYPRWEETDYRVMLTVEGPDEASVAAGLATLCSALGDRVVRSEGPRAATADLS
;
A
#
# COMPACT_ATOMS: atom_id res chain seq x y z
N TYR A 1 -0.78 1.81 -44.62
CA TYR A 1 -1.97 0.95 -44.45
C TYR A 1 -2.79 1.50 -43.29
N TYR A 2 -3.81 2.30 -43.57
CA TYR A 2 -4.83 2.63 -42.57
C TYR A 2 -5.84 1.47 -42.57
N GLY A 3 -6.10 0.89 -41.39
CA GLY A 3 -7.04 -0.21 -41.22
C GLY A 3 -8.47 0.19 -41.59
N ALA A 4 -9.36 -0.80 -41.68
CA ALA A 4 -10.78 -0.60 -41.94
C ALA A 4 -11.38 0.47 -41.01
N PRO A 5 -12.33 1.30 -41.48
CA PRO A 5 -12.95 2.33 -40.66
C PRO A 5 -13.58 1.71 -39.41
N LEU A 6 -13.30 2.30 -38.24
CA LEU A 6 -13.83 1.86 -36.96
C LEU A 6 -15.37 1.89 -36.98
N SER A 7 -16.01 0.86 -36.41
CA SER A 7 -17.46 0.83 -36.21
C SER A 7 -17.91 1.86 -35.18
N ASP A 8 -19.20 2.18 -35.14
CA ASP A 8 -19.73 3.14 -34.16
C ASP A 8 -19.54 2.65 -32.71
N GLU A 9 -19.62 1.34 -32.48
CA GLU A 9 -19.32 0.71 -31.18
C GLU A 9 -17.84 0.87 -30.81
N GLN A 10 -16.93 0.80 -31.80
CA GLN A 10 -15.50 1.02 -31.59
C GLN A 10 -15.17 2.50 -31.33
N ARG A 11 -15.94 3.43 -31.90
CA ARG A 11 -15.79 4.88 -31.63
C ARG A 11 -16.20 5.26 -30.21
N CYS A 12 -17.22 4.59 -29.65
CA CYS A 12 -17.61 4.79 -28.25
C CYS A 12 -16.46 4.51 -27.27
N LEU A 13 -15.56 3.58 -27.59
CA LEU A 13 -14.38 3.28 -26.76
C LEU A 13 -13.35 4.42 -26.72
N ALA A 14 -13.44 5.39 -27.63
CA ALA A 14 -12.58 6.57 -27.68
C ALA A 14 -13.23 7.83 -27.07
N MET A 15 -14.49 7.74 -26.63
CA MET A 15 -15.18 8.85 -25.98
C MET A 15 -14.72 8.97 -24.52
N VAL A 16 -14.20 10.15 -24.16
CA VAL A 16 -13.78 10.46 -22.79
C VAL A 16 -14.43 11.77 -22.32
N PRO A 17 -14.71 11.92 -21.01
CA PRO A 17 -15.20 13.19 -20.47
C PRO A 17 -14.22 14.33 -20.72
N GLU A 18 -14.75 15.55 -20.85
CA GLU A 18 -13.93 16.75 -20.91
C GLU A 18 -13.05 16.88 -19.65
N GLY A 19 -11.78 17.21 -19.82
CA GLY A 19 -10.79 17.26 -18.74
C GLY A 19 -10.13 15.92 -18.39
N THR A 20 -10.31 14.89 -19.22
CA THR A 20 -9.54 13.63 -19.12
C THR A 20 -8.14 13.80 -19.71
N GLU A 21 -7.12 13.50 -18.91
CA GLU A 21 -5.73 13.37 -19.36
C GLU A 21 -5.45 11.92 -19.76
N LEU A 22 -4.75 11.73 -20.88
CA LEU A 22 -4.22 10.42 -21.25
C LEU A 22 -2.80 10.30 -20.72
N VAL A 23 -2.61 9.42 -19.75
CA VAL A 23 -1.30 9.08 -19.19
C VAL A 23 -0.75 7.89 -19.96
N PHE A 24 0.38 8.10 -20.63
CA PHE A 24 0.93 7.15 -21.60
C PHE A 24 1.99 6.22 -20.99
N GLY A 25 1.82 4.92 -21.23
CA GLY A 25 2.85 3.90 -21.16
C GLY A 25 2.97 3.17 -22.50
N ASP A 26 2.04 2.25 -22.78
CA ASP A 26 1.85 1.62 -24.09
C ASP A 26 0.84 2.45 -24.92
N PRO A 27 1.18 2.92 -26.13
CA PRO A 27 0.29 3.73 -26.97
C PRO A 27 -1.00 3.00 -27.38
N ARG A 28 -1.08 1.66 -27.23
CA ARG A 28 -2.29 0.88 -27.50
C ARG A 28 -3.30 0.92 -26.35
N TRP A 29 -2.85 1.24 -25.13
CA TRP A 29 -3.65 1.18 -23.90
C TRP A 29 -3.31 2.35 -22.97
N PRO A 30 -3.70 3.59 -23.33
CA PRO A 30 -3.49 4.74 -22.47
C PRO A 30 -4.29 4.62 -21.17
N VAL A 31 -3.72 5.10 -20.07
CA VAL A 31 -4.45 5.24 -18.80
C VAL A 31 -5.21 6.56 -18.84
N MET A 32 -6.52 6.50 -18.68
CA MET A 32 -7.34 7.70 -18.57
C MET A 32 -7.32 8.21 -17.13
N ARG A 33 -6.88 9.45 -16.96
CA ARG A 33 -6.88 10.15 -15.67
C ARG A 33 -7.87 11.31 -15.70
N TYR A 34 -8.79 11.31 -14.74
CA TYR A 34 -9.67 12.44 -14.49
C TYR A 34 -9.46 12.91 -13.05
N ARG A 35 -8.74 14.02 -12.87
CA ARG A 35 -8.32 14.54 -11.55
C ARG A 35 -7.48 13.51 -10.76
N ASN A 36 -8.03 12.94 -9.70
CA ASN A 36 -7.40 11.88 -8.89
C ASN A 36 -7.91 10.47 -9.24
N LEU A 37 -8.81 10.34 -10.21
CA LEU A 37 -9.34 9.06 -10.68
C LEU A 37 -8.50 8.54 -11.84
N HIS A 38 -8.10 7.27 -11.75
CA HIS A 38 -7.40 6.55 -12.81
C HIS A 38 -8.28 5.39 -13.25
N ILE A 39 -8.63 5.36 -14.54
CA ILE A 39 -9.46 4.32 -15.14
C ILE A 39 -8.52 3.29 -15.76
N LEU A 40 -8.55 2.07 -15.21
CA LEU A 40 -7.69 0.96 -15.62
C LEU A 40 -8.53 -0.17 -16.22
N PRO A 41 -7.99 -0.96 -17.17
CA PRO A 41 -8.71 -2.05 -17.80
C PRO A 41 -8.97 -3.19 -16.80
N GLY A 42 -10.12 -3.86 -16.93
CA GLY A 42 -10.49 -4.99 -16.06
C GLY A 42 -9.71 -6.28 -16.32
N VAL A 43 -8.99 -6.39 -17.44
CA VAL A 43 -8.17 -7.57 -17.76
C VAL A 43 -6.86 -7.50 -16.95
N PRO A 44 -6.54 -8.48 -16.08
CA PRO A 44 -5.41 -8.39 -15.15
C PRO A 44 -4.03 -8.19 -15.80
N SER A 45 -3.83 -8.69 -17.02
CA SER A 45 -2.58 -8.52 -17.75
C SER A 45 -2.41 -7.10 -18.31
N LEU A 46 -3.49 -6.47 -18.77
CA LEU A 46 -3.49 -5.08 -19.21
C LEU A 46 -3.42 -4.13 -18.02
N PHE A 47 -4.13 -4.45 -16.93
CA PHE A 47 -4.07 -3.69 -15.67
C PHE A 47 -2.62 -3.54 -15.20
N ARG A 48 -1.86 -4.65 -15.13
CA ARG A 48 -0.46 -4.64 -14.69
C ARG A 48 0.40 -3.71 -15.55
N LYS A 49 0.29 -3.81 -16.88
CA LYS A 49 1.04 -2.95 -17.82
C LYS A 49 0.70 -1.47 -17.66
N CYS A 50 -0.59 -1.15 -17.56
CA CYS A 50 -1.06 0.21 -17.35
C CYS A 50 -0.61 0.75 -15.98
N PHE A 51 -0.74 -0.04 -14.92
CA PHE A 51 -0.31 0.32 -13.57
C PHE A 51 1.20 0.57 -13.48
N ASP A 52 2.02 -0.27 -14.13
CA ASP A 52 3.47 -0.09 -14.19
C ASP A 52 3.89 1.26 -14.81
N SER A 53 3.10 1.80 -15.73
CA SER A 53 3.38 3.11 -16.35
C SER A 53 3.06 4.31 -15.45
N ILE A 54 2.18 4.12 -14.46
CA ILE A 54 1.70 5.19 -13.58
C ILE A 54 2.18 5.04 -12.13
N LYS A 55 2.80 3.91 -11.76
CA LYS A 55 3.18 3.60 -10.38
C LYS A 55 4.05 4.67 -9.72
N GLU A 56 4.93 5.34 -10.48
CA GLU A 56 5.77 6.44 -9.98
C GLU A 56 4.95 7.66 -9.54
N GLN A 57 3.77 7.88 -10.12
CA GLN A 57 2.84 8.93 -9.68
C GLN A 57 2.19 8.60 -8.33
N PHE A 58 2.16 7.32 -7.97
CA PHE A 58 1.70 6.81 -6.67
C PHE A 58 2.84 6.56 -5.70
N ALA A 59 4.10 6.79 -6.11
CA ALA A 59 5.25 6.72 -5.23
C ALA A 59 5.14 7.86 -4.20
N THR A 60 4.41 7.60 -3.12
CA THR A 60 4.48 8.37 -1.89
C THR A 60 5.93 8.31 -1.38
N SER A 61 6.34 9.35 -0.66
CA SER A 61 7.65 9.43 -0.01
C SER A 61 8.05 8.08 0.57
N ARG A 62 9.29 7.65 0.30
CA ARG A 62 9.82 6.38 0.82
C ARG A 62 9.62 6.35 2.33
N ARG A 63 8.69 5.52 2.79
CA ARG A 63 8.45 5.31 4.23
C ARG A 63 9.29 4.15 4.69
N LEU A 64 9.83 4.30 5.90
CA LEU A 64 10.45 3.22 6.62
C LEU A 64 9.37 2.47 7.39
N VAL A 65 9.47 1.15 7.40
CA VAL A 65 8.52 0.24 8.03
C VAL A 65 9.30 -0.68 8.95
N ALA A 66 8.88 -0.76 10.20
CA ALA A 66 9.26 -1.80 11.14
C ALA A 66 8.07 -2.74 11.37
N ARG A 67 8.35 -3.99 11.73
CA ARG A 67 7.31 -5.02 11.95
C ARG A 67 7.50 -5.66 13.32
N VAL A 68 6.39 -5.94 14.00
CA VAL A 68 6.37 -6.69 15.27
C VAL A 68 5.39 -7.83 15.14
N TYR A 69 5.80 -9.02 15.53
CA TYR A 69 5.01 -10.24 15.46
C TYR A 69 4.63 -10.63 16.86
N VAL A 70 3.33 -10.84 17.08
CA VAL A 70 2.77 -11.01 18.42
C VAL A 70 1.97 -12.31 18.49
N GLY A 71 2.12 -13.03 19.60
CA GLY A 71 1.46 -14.33 19.83
C GLY A 71 0.06 -14.25 20.45
N CYS A 72 -0.44 -13.06 20.82
CA CYS A 72 -1.76 -12.89 21.43
C CYS A 72 -2.81 -12.36 20.44
N ASP A 73 -4.08 -12.37 20.87
CA ASP A 73 -5.20 -11.88 20.06
C ASP A 73 -5.24 -10.34 19.98
N GLU A 74 -5.87 -9.81 18.92
CA GLU A 74 -5.94 -8.37 18.65
C GLU A 74 -6.63 -7.58 19.78
N THR A 75 -7.62 -8.17 20.44
CA THR A 75 -8.34 -7.53 21.55
C THR A 75 -7.42 -7.15 22.71
N GLU A 76 -6.36 -7.93 22.96
CA GLU A 76 -5.36 -7.64 23.99
C GLU A 76 -4.36 -6.56 23.56
N LEU A 77 -4.20 -6.36 22.24
CA LEU A 77 -3.28 -5.39 21.66
C LEU A 77 -3.89 -3.99 21.60
N ALA A 78 -5.21 -3.87 21.45
CA ALA A 78 -5.89 -2.62 21.18
C ALA A 78 -5.54 -1.50 22.17
N ALA A 79 -5.48 -1.80 23.47
CA ALA A 79 -5.15 -0.82 24.50
C ALA A 79 -3.69 -0.33 24.38
N ALA A 80 -2.73 -1.26 24.28
CA ALA A 80 -1.31 -0.94 24.14
C ALA A 80 -1.03 -0.18 22.84
N LEU A 81 -1.71 -0.56 21.75
CA LEU A 81 -1.60 0.10 20.46
C LEU A 81 -2.16 1.53 20.52
N SER A 82 -3.33 1.74 21.13
CA SER A 82 -3.94 3.07 21.27
C SER A 82 -3.02 4.05 21.99
N THR A 83 -2.45 3.65 23.14
CA THR A 83 -1.50 4.49 23.89
C THR A 83 -0.24 4.80 23.07
N THR A 84 0.25 3.83 22.31
CA THR A 84 1.44 4.01 21.47
C THR A 84 1.18 4.97 20.31
N VAL A 85 0.01 4.87 19.67
CA VAL A 85 -0.46 5.76 18.60
C VAL A 85 -0.58 7.19 19.11
N GLU A 86 -1.17 7.40 20.28
CA GLU A 86 -1.29 8.72 20.91
C GLU A 86 0.08 9.34 21.21
N SER A 87 1.06 8.52 21.59
CA SER A 87 2.43 8.97 21.89
C SER A 87 3.26 9.30 20.64
N HIS A 88 2.85 8.81 19.46
CA HIS A 88 3.60 8.96 18.21
C HIS A 88 2.71 9.38 17.03
N PRO A 89 2.11 10.59 17.05
CA PRO A 89 1.13 11.02 16.04
C PRO A 89 1.72 11.17 14.62
N ALA A 90 3.04 11.25 14.49
CA ALA A 90 3.73 11.30 13.20
C ALA A 90 3.92 9.92 12.53
N LEU A 91 3.74 8.84 13.29
CA LEU A 91 3.87 7.46 12.82
C LEU A 91 2.50 6.88 12.46
N LYS A 92 2.49 5.96 11.50
CA LYS A 92 1.32 5.15 11.17
C LYS A 92 1.49 3.76 11.76
N PHE A 93 0.45 3.26 12.40
CA PHE A 93 0.42 1.92 12.97
C PHE A 93 -0.67 1.10 12.29
N GLY A 94 -0.38 -0.15 11.94
CA GLY A 94 -1.35 -1.07 11.33
C GLY A 94 -1.30 -2.44 11.98
N SER A 95 -2.46 -3.07 12.18
CA SER A 95 -2.61 -4.44 12.66
C SER A 95 -3.08 -5.37 11.55
N TYR A 96 -2.42 -6.52 11.41
CA TYR A 96 -2.73 -7.54 10.41
C TYR A 96 -2.84 -8.91 11.10
N PRO A 97 -4.03 -9.31 11.55
CA PRO A 97 -4.26 -10.64 12.11
C PRO A 97 -4.05 -11.72 11.04
N ARG A 98 -3.45 -12.85 11.44
CA ARG A 98 -3.20 -14.03 10.60
C ARG A 98 -3.75 -15.26 11.32
N TRP A 99 -4.78 -15.88 10.75
CA TRP A 99 -5.46 -17.04 11.36
C TRP A 99 -4.80 -18.39 11.01
N GLU A 100 -4.05 -18.45 9.92
CA GLU A 100 -3.44 -19.69 9.40
C GLU A 100 -1.96 -19.86 9.82
N GLU A 101 -1.37 -18.83 10.44
CA GLU A 101 0.02 -18.85 10.88
C GLU A 101 0.14 -19.49 12.27
N THR A 102 1.12 -20.38 12.44
CA THR A 102 1.37 -21.06 13.72
C THR A 102 2.39 -20.30 14.58
N ASP A 103 3.25 -19.49 13.94
CA ASP A 103 4.35 -18.80 14.61
C ASP A 103 3.92 -17.50 15.30
N TYR A 104 2.89 -16.81 14.80
CA TYR A 104 2.36 -15.58 15.37
C TYR A 104 0.89 -15.38 14.99
N ARG A 105 0.15 -14.60 15.78
CA ARG A 105 -1.29 -14.35 15.55
C ARG A 105 -1.56 -12.99 14.92
N VAL A 106 -0.77 -11.98 15.25
CA VAL A 106 -0.92 -10.62 14.69
C VAL A 106 0.44 -10.06 14.28
N MET A 107 0.50 -9.52 13.06
CA MET A 107 1.62 -8.70 12.61
C MET A 107 1.25 -7.22 12.74
N LEU A 108 2.01 -6.50 13.56
CA LEU A 108 1.92 -5.06 13.70
C LEU A 108 2.97 -4.39 12.81
N THR A 109 2.61 -3.24 12.25
CA THR A 109 3.48 -2.43 11.39
C THR A 109 3.60 -1.03 11.98
N VAL A 110 4.80 -0.46 11.92
CA VAL A 110 5.09 0.92 12.30
C VAL A 110 5.73 1.60 11.10
N GLU A 111 5.05 2.59 10.51
CA GLU A 111 5.52 3.30 9.33
C GLU A 111 5.80 4.78 9.63
N GLY A 112 6.93 5.29 9.15
CA GLY A 112 7.33 6.67 9.41
C GLY A 112 8.25 7.25 8.33
N PRO A 113 8.55 8.55 8.44
CA PRO A 113 9.39 9.26 7.48
C PRO A 113 10.89 9.04 7.69
N ASP A 114 11.33 8.73 8.92
CA ASP A 114 12.74 8.60 9.30
C ASP A 114 12.98 7.42 10.24
N GLU A 115 14.22 6.94 10.26
CA GLU A 115 14.62 5.72 10.96
C GLU A 115 14.53 5.86 12.48
N ALA A 116 14.89 7.03 13.02
CA ALA A 116 14.88 7.28 14.45
C ALA A 116 13.45 7.28 15.00
N SER A 117 12.51 7.93 14.32
CA SER A 117 11.10 7.93 14.71
C SER A 117 10.52 6.52 14.67
N VAL A 118 10.77 5.76 13.61
CA VAL A 118 10.26 4.38 13.49
C VAL A 118 10.88 3.47 14.55
N ALA A 119 12.18 3.59 14.81
CA ALA A 119 12.85 2.83 15.86
C ALA A 119 12.32 3.17 17.26
N ALA A 120 12.03 4.44 17.54
CA ALA A 120 11.42 4.88 18.79
C ALA A 120 10.01 4.30 18.97
N GLY A 121 9.15 4.42 17.94
CA GLY A 121 7.80 3.85 17.97
C GLY A 121 7.81 2.33 18.12
N LEU A 122 8.76 1.65 17.44
CA LEU A 122 8.99 0.21 17.59
C LEU A 122 9.38 -0.14 19.03
N ALA A 123 10.32 0.59 19.63
CA ALA A 123 10.77 0.34 20.99
C ALA A 123 9.64 0.55 22.02
N THR A 124 8.85 1.62 21.87
CA THR A 124 7.67 1.85 22.71
C THR A 124 6.66 0.73 22.58
N LEU A 125 6.38 0.29 21.34
CA LEU A 125 5.44 -0.80 21.09
C LEU A 125 5.94 -2.12 21.70
N CYS A 126 7.20 -2.49 21.48
CA CYS A 126 7.79 -3.67 22.09
C CYS A 126 7.77 -3.61 23.62
N SER A 127 8.05 -2.44 24.21
CA SER A 127 7.99 -2.26 25.66
C SER A 127 6.56 -2.37 26.21
N ALA A 128 5.55 -1.90 25.48
CA ALA A 128 4.16 -2.00 25.88
C ALA A 128 3.62 -3.44 25.77
N LEU A 129 4.11 -4.20 24.79
CA LEU A 129 3.69 -5.58 24.53
C LEU A 129 4.43 -6.60 25.40
N GLY A 130 5.69 -6.33 25.78
CA GLY A 130 6.50 -7.18 26.65
C GLY A 130 6.70 -8.57 26.07
N ASP A 131 6.49 -9.60 26.91
CA ASP A 131 6.71 -11.01 26.58
C ASP A 131 5.78 -11.57 25.48
N ARG A 132 4.80 -10.77 25.03
CA ARG A 132 3.90 -11.13 23.93
C ARG A 132 4.59 -11.06 22.56
N VAL A 133 5.70 -10.34 22.46
CA VAL A 133 6.46 -10.18 21.21
C VAL A 133 7.21 -11.47 20.89
N VAL A 134 6.85 -12.10 19.77
CA VAL A 134 7.53 -13.29 19.26
C VAL A 134 8.79 -12.92 18.49
N ARG A 135 8.70 -11.92 17.60
CA ARG A 135 9.86 -11.33 16.93
C ARG A 135 9.61 -9.86 16.56
N SER A 136 10.69 -9.13 16.30
CA SER A 136 10.63 -7.79 15.72
C SER A 136 11.63 -7.64 14.57
N GLU A 137 11.26 -6.82 13.60
CA GLU A 137 12.07 -6.44 12.45
C GLU A 137 12.24 -4.91 12.48
N GLY A 138 13.49 -4.45 12.49
CA GLY A 138 13.83 -3.03 12.52
C GLY A 138 13.42 -2.26 11.25
N PRO A 139 13.60 -0.93 11.25
CA PRO A 139 13.17 -0.08 10.14
C PRO A 139 13.84 -0.48 8.82
N ARG A 140 13.02 -0.75 7.80
CA ARG A 140 13.46 -1.02 6.43
C ARG A 140 12.62 -0.22 5.45
N ALA A 141 13.14 0.06 4.27
CA ALA A 141 12.34 0.69 3.22
C ALA A 141 11.11 -0.19 2.93
N ALA A 142 9.92 0.41 2.89
CA ALA A 142 8.69 -0.24 2.48
C ALA A 142 8.89 -0.80 1.06
N THR A 143 9.30 -2.07 0.97
CA THR A 143 9.33 -2.78 -0.30
C THR A 143 7.91 -3.29 -0.49
N ALA A 144 7.29 -2.96 -1.62
CA ALA A 144 5.98 -3.47 -1.98
C ALA A 144 6.10 -4.99 -2.21
N ASP A 145 6.08 -5.76 -1.13
CA ASP A 145 5.98 -7.21 -1.15
C ASP A 145 4.53 -7.57 -1.50
N LEU A 146 4.20 -7.37 -2.77
CA LEU A 146 3.06 -8.00 -3.42
C LEU A 146 3.61 -9.26 -4.07
N SER A 147 3.79 -10.30 -3.26
CA SER A 147 3.98 -11.68 -3.71
C SER A 147 2.64 -12.32 -4.01
#